data_AF-A0A1Q2KV25-F1
#
_entry.id   AF-A0A1Q2KV25-F1
#
_cell.length_a   1.000
_cell.length_b   1.000
_cell.length_c   1.000
_cell.angle_alpha   90.00
_cell.angle_beta   90.00
_cell.angle_gamma   90.00
#
_symmetry.space_group_name_H-M   'P 1'
#
loop_
_entity.id
_entity.type
_entity.pdbx_description
1 polymer ?
#
loop_
_entity_poly.entity_id
_entity_poly.type
_entity_poly.pdbx_seq_one_letter_code
_entity_poly.pdbx_strand_id
1 'polypeptide(L)'
;MRENKKKDGGIKMKDLSNEEQILIAYYVQYYRGASAEEIEKLHEQLRNEIGEETYDKALQKLKDRGRVSGLEKVKENNENGTPIPMATNDGILAINTLFEITSDSAEESQLYYLENNLKTSGFQFTLNPVKQYVEEAFRKEAEKEPNQNRP
;
A
#
# COMPACT_ATOMS: atom_id res chain seq x y z
N MET A 1 31.96 30.24 28.03
CA MET A 1 31.85 29.69 26.67
C MET A 1 30.54 28.91 26.60
N ARG A 2 29.54 29.40 25.87
CA ARG A 2 28.27 28.68 25.67
C ARG A 2 28.39 27.91 24.36
N GLU A 3 28.50 26.60 24.44
CA GLU A 3 28.50 25.73 23.28
C GLU A 3 27.11 25.78 22.62
N ASN A 4 27.06 26.38 21.43
CA ASN A 4 25.92 26.30 20.53
C ASN A 4 25.78 24.86 20.03
N LYS A 5 24.92 24.07 20.68
CA LYS A 5 24.41 22.83 20.10
C LYS A 5 23.54 23.18 18.90
N LYS A 6 24.10 23.01 17.69
CA LYS A 6 23.32 22.93 16.46
C LYS A 6 22.32 21.78 16.62
N LYS A 7 21.03 22.12 16.64
CA LYS A 7 19.95 21.12 16.48
C LYS A 7 19.91 20.76 15.00
N ASP A 8 20.55 19.64 14.66
CA ASP A 8 20.28 18.95 13.40
C ASP A 8 18.84 18.43 13.44
N GLY A 9 17.92 19.27 12.97
CA GLY A 9 16.51 18.94 12.77
C GLY A 9 16.28 18.23 11.44
N GLY A 10 17.07 17.19 11.14
CA GLY A 10 16.76 16.30 10.02
C GLY A 10 15.56 15.45 10.41
N ILE A 11 14.47 15.53 9.63
CA ILE A 11 13.33 14.61 9.76
C ILE A 11 13.91 13.19 9.62
N LYS A 12 13.91 12.42 10.71
CA LYS A 12 14.37 11.03 10.67
C LYS A 12 13.37 10.25 9.83
N MET A 13 13.78 9.85 8.63
CA MET A 13 12.96 8.97 7.79
C MET A 13 12.80 7.62 8.50
N LYS A 14 11.58 7.09 8.48
CA LYS A 14 11.22 5.80 9.08
C LYS A 14 10.97 4.78 7.97
N ASP A 15 11.68 3.67 8.02
CA ASP A 15 11.48 2.59 7.06
C ASP A 15 10.13 1.92 7.31
N LEU A 16 9.36 1.73 6.24
CA LEU A 16 8.17 0.89 6.27
C LEU A 16 8.60 -0.57 6.43
N SER A 17 7.89 -1.34 7.24
CA SER A 17 8.12 -2.78 7.33
C SER A 17 7.74 -3.47 6.01
N ASN A 18 8.28 -4.67 5.76
CA ASN A 18 7.92 -5.43 4.56
C ASN A 18 6.40 -5.69 4.49
N GLU A 19 5.77 -5.95 5.64
CA GLU A 19 4.33 -6.14 5.75
C GLU A 19 3.57 -4.85 5.42
N GLU A 20 4.00 -3.69 5.92
CA GLU A 20 3.37 -2.40 5.63
C GLU A 20 3.46 -2.07 4.13
N GLN A 21 4.64 -2.27 3.53
CA GLN A 21 4.86 -2.02 2.11
C GLN A 21 3.98 -2.93 1.23
N ILE A 22 3.95 -4.23 1.50
CA ILE A 22 3.10 -5.17 0.75
C ILE A 22 1.62 -4.84 0.94
N LEU A 23 1.19 -4.46 2.14
CA LEU A 23 -0.19 -4.06 2.40
C LEU A 23 -0.56 -2.78 1.64
N ILE A 24 0.34 -1.81 1.52
CA ILE A 24 0.13 -0.60 0.70
C ILE A 24 -0.11 -0.97 -0.77
N ALA A 25 0.61 -1.93 -1.33
CA ALA A 25 0.38 -2.36 -2.72
C ALA A 25 -1.04 -2.89 -2.93
N TYR A 26 -1.53 -3.73 -2.00
CA TYR A 26 -2.89 -4.27 -2.06
C TYR A 26 -3.98 -3.24 -1.74
N TYR A 27 -3.68 -2.28 -0.86
CA TYR A 27 -4.53 -1.12 -0.61
C TYR A 27 -4.72 -0.32 -1.89
N VAL A 28 -3.63 -0.04 -2.60
CA VAL A 28 -3.68 0.73 -3.84
C VAL A 28 -4.47 -0.01 -4.92
N GLN A 29 -4.33 -1.34 -5.02
CA GLN A 29 -5.15 -2.13 -5.93
C GLN A 29 -6.63 -2.10 -5.62
N TYR A 30 -6.99 -2.17 -4.33
CA TYR A 30 -8.37 -2.12 -3.89
C TYR A 30 -9.05 -0.83 -4.39
N TYR A 31 -8.47 0.33 -4.12
CA TYR A 31 -9.07 1.61 -4.50
C TYR A 31 -8.98 1.92 -6.00
N ARG A 32 -8.05 1.31 -6.73
CA ARG A 32 -8.03 1.40 -8.20
C ARG A 32 -9.07 0.52 -8.89
N GLY A 33 -9.77 -0.32 -8.14
CA GLY A 33 -10.69 -1.31 -8.71
C GLY A 33 -9.97 -2.31 -9.62
N ALA A 34 -8.77 -2.76 -9.22
CA ALA A 34 -7.97 -3.68 -10.01
C ALA A 34 -8.73 -4.98 -10.29
N SER A 35 -8.62 -5.48 -11.53
CA SER A 35 -9.17 -6.79 -11.92
C SER A 35 -8.43 -7.94 -11.23
N ALA A 36 -9.06 -9.12 -11.20
CA ALA A 36 -8.44 -10.31 -10.61
C ALA A 36 -7.08 -10.66 -11.25
N GLU A 37 -6.98 -10.51 -12.57
CA GLU A 37 -5.73 -10.72 -13.33
C GLU A 37 -4.63 -9.73 -12.92
N GLU A 38 -4.98 -8.45 -12.71
CA GLU A 38 -4.02 -7.44 -12.24
C GLU A 38 -3.51 -7.76 -10.83
N ILE A 39 -4.36 -8.31 -9.97
CA ILE A 39 -4.00 -8.69 -8.60
C ILE A 39 -3.12 -9.93 -8.58
N GLU A 40 -3.43 -10.94 -9.41
CA GLU A 40 -2.60 -12.13 -9.58
C GLU A 40 -1.21 -11.76 -10.12
N LYS A 41 -1.17 -10.90 -11.13
CA LYS A 41 0.09 -10.38 -11.67
C LYS A 41 0.90 -9.62 -10.62
N LEU A 42 0.26 -8.78 -9.80
CA LEU A 42 0.94 -8.10 -8.69
C LEU A 42 1.51 -9.11 -7.70
N HIS A 43 0.74 -10.12 -7.31
CA HIS A 43 1.17 -11.16 -6.39
C HIS A 43 2.42 -11.88 -6.92
N GLU A 44 2.39 -12.36 -8.15
CA GLU A 44 3.54 -13.04 -8.78
C GLU A 44 4.74 -12.11 -8.90
N GLN A 45 4.53 -10.86 -9.34
CA GLN A 45 5.59 -9.88 -9.51
C GLN A 45 6.29 -9.59 -8.18
N LEU A 46 5.53 -9.27 -7.13
CA LEU A 46 6.08 -9.00 -5.81
C LEU A 46 6.80 -10.22 -5.24
N ARG A 47 6.22 -11.41 -5.38
CA ARG A 47 6.82 -12.67 -4.92
C ARG A 47 8.17 -12.93 -5.58
N ASN A 48 8.25 -12.72 -6.90
CA ASN A 48 9.48 -12.94 -7.66
C ASN A 48 10.55 -11.88 -7.37
N GLU A 49 10.18 -10.59 -7.31
CA GLU A 49 11.15 -9.50 -7.20
C GLU A 49 11.61 -9.23 -5.76
N ILE A 50 10.77 -9.46 -4.74
CA ILE A 50 11.15 -9.34 -3.32
C ILE A 50 11.88 -10.61 -2.84
N GLY A 51 11.68 -11.72 -3.54
CA GLY A 51 12.12 -13.05 -3.15
C GLY A 51 11.03 -13.79 -2.38
N GLU A 52 10.78 -15.03 -2.80
CA GLU A 52 9.70 -15.88 -2.35
C GLU A 52 9.62 -15.99 -0.82
N GLU A 53 10.73 -16.27 -0.14
CA GLU A 53 10.75 -16.42 1.32
C GLU A 53 10.34 -15.12 2.05
N THR A 54 10.92 -13.99 1.65
CA THR A 54 10.67 -12.68 2.28
C THR A 54 9.23 -12.26 2.07
N TYR A 55 8.74 -12.42 0.84
CA TYR A 55 7.39 -12.08 0.46
C TYR A 55 6.36 -12.98 1.15
N ASP A 56 6.50 -14.30 1.05
CA ASP A 56 5.55 -15.26 1.61
C ASP A 56 5.48 -15.13 3.14
N LYS A 57 6.60 -14.88 3.82
CA LYS A 57 6.63 -14.63 5.26
C LYS A 57 5.89 -13.35 5.65
N ALA A 58 6.08 -12.26 4.91
CA ALA A 58 5.38 -11.00 5.17
C ALA A 58 3.88 -11.13 4.87
N LEU A 59 3.53 -11.78 3.76
CA LEU A 59 2.16 -12.05 3.37
C LEU A 59 1.45 -12.95 4.40
N GLN A 60 2.13 -13.98 4.93
CA GLN A 60 1.56 -14.84 5.96
C GLN A 60 1.25 -14.06 7.24
N LYS A 61 2.14 -13.17 7.69
CA LYS A 61 1.85 -12.31 8.86
C LYS A 61 0.67 -11.38 8.62
N LEU A 62 0.50 -10.87 7.39
CA LEU A 62 -0.66 -10.06 7.04
C LEU A 62 -1.94 -10.89 7.08
N LYS A 63 -1.91 -12.14 6.60
CA LYS A 63 -3.03 -13.09 6.68
C LYS A 63 -3.38 -13.43 8.13
N ASP A 64 -2.39 -13.75 8.96
CA ASP A 64 -2.56 -14.08 10.38
C ASP A 64 -3.20 -12.93 11.17
N ARG A 65 -2.91 -11.67 10.76
CA ARG A 65 -3.51 -10.46 11.32
C ARG A 65 -4.86 -10.09 10.69
N GLY A 66 -5.36 -10.88 9.75
CA GLY A 66 -6.61 -10.61 9.04
C GLY A 66 -6.56 -9.38 8.12
N ARG A 67 -5.37 -8.85 7.80
CA ARG A 67 -5.19 -7.60 7.02
C ARG A 67 -5.21 -7.81 5.51
N VAL A 68 -4.92 -9.04 5.08
CA VAL A 68 -5.16 -9.46 3.70
C VAL A 68 -6.00 -10.72 3.70
N SER A 69 -6.88 -10.84 2.70
CA SER A 69 -7.58 -12.10 2.46
C SER A 69 -6.55 -13.15 2.04
N GLY A 70 -6.65 -14.33 2.66
CA GLY A 70 -5.91 -15.48 2.20
C GLY A 70 -6.40 -15.91 0.81
N LEU A 71 -5.57 -16.70 0.13
CA LEU A 71 -5.93 -17.43 -1.09
C LEU A 71 -7.07 -18.46 -0.86
N GLU A 72 -7.76 -18.43 0.27
CA GLU A 72 -8.84 -19.37 0.58
C GLU A 72 -10.18 -18.65 0.72
N LYS A 73 -10.18 -17.36 1.10
CA LYS A 73 -11.39 -16.56 1.35
C LYS A 73 -11.91 -15.79 0.13
N VAL A 74 -11.10 -15.63 -0.92
CA VAL A 74 -11.54 -14.95 -2.16
C VAL A 74 -12.41 -15.84 -3.06
N LYS A 75 -12.46 -17.16 -2.77
CA LYS A 75 -13.34 -18.12 -3.47
C LYS A 75 -14.83 -17.83 -3.33
N GLU A 76 -15.27 -17.16 -2.26
CA GLU A 76 -16.70 -16.89 -2.04
C GLU A 76 -17.20 -15.62 -2.74
N ASN A 77 -16.31 -14.67 -3.09
CA ASN A 77 -16.72 -13.38 -3.68
C ASN A 77 -16.49 -13.28 -5.19
N ASN A 78 -15.69 -14.15 -5.79
CA ASN A 78 -15.46 -14.21 -7.22
C ASN A 78 -15.92 -15.57 -7.74
N GLU A 79 -17.16 -15.67 -8.23
CA GLU A 79 -17.84 -16.90 -8.68
C GLU A 79 -17.10 -17.74 -9.77
N ASN A 80 -15.85 -17.46 -10.14
CA ASN A 80 -15.04 -18.29 -11.04
C ASN A 80 -13.51 -18.10 -10.96
N GLY A 81 -12.94 -17.35 -10.01
CA GLY A 81 -11.57 -16.81 -10.14
C GLY A 81 -10.60 -17.25 -9.05
N THR A 82 -9.34 -17.47 -9.45
CA THR A 82 -8.18 -17.72 -8.59
C THR A 82 -8.25 -16.89 -7.30
N PRO A 83 -8.07 -17.51 -6.13
CA PRO A 83 -8.03 -16.74 -4.91
C PRO A 83 -6.80 -15.84 -4.95
N ILE A 84 -6.97 -14.56 -4.67
CA ILE A 84 -5.90 -13.57 -4.80
C ILE A 84 -5.83 -12.75 -3.52
N PRO A 85 -4.64 -12.40 -3.02
CA PRO A 85 -4.54 -11.56 -1.84
C PRO A 85 -5.13 -10.18 -2.11
N MET A 86 -6.04 -9.73 -1.26
CA MET A 86 -6.59 -8.38 -1.28
C MET A 86 -6.55 -7.77 0.11
N ALA A 87 -6.42 -6.45 0.21
CA ALA A 87 -6.56 -5.77 1.50
C ALA A 87 -7.98 -5.99 2.04
N THR A 88 -8.09 -6.41 3.30
CA THR A 88 -9.39 -6.49 4.00
C THR A 88 -9.76 -5.14 4.59
N ASN A 89 -10.94 -5.01 5.19
CA ASN A 89 -11.32 -3.84 5.96
C ASN A 89 -10.29 -3.52 7.08
N ASP A 90 -9.77 -4.54 7.76
CA ASP A 90 -8.72 -4.36 8.78
C ASP A 90 -7.39 -3.92 8.15
N GLY A 91 -7.09 -4.39 6.94
CA GLY A 91 -5.94 -3.95 6.16
C GLY A 91 -6.05 -2.49 5.75
N ILE A 92 -7.22 -2.08 5.25
CA ILE A 92 -7.54 -0.71 4.87
C ILE A 92 -7.43 0.20 6.10
N LEU A 93 -8.06 -0.18 7.22
CA LEU A 93 -8.00 0.57 8.46
C LEU A 93 -6.57 0.72 8.97
N ALA A 94 -5.73 -0.31 8.83
CA ALA A 94 -4.33 -0.25 9.22
C ALA A 94 -3.54 0.80 8.41
N ILE A 95 -3.77 0.89 7.09
CA ILE A 95 -3.14 1.91 6.25
C ILE A 95 -3.69 3.31 6.56
N ASN A 96 -5.01 3.43 6.71
CA ASN A 96 -5.64 4.71 7.06
C ASN A 96 -5.12 5.23 8.40
N THR A 97 -4.94 4.34 9.38
CA THR A 97 -4.35 4.71 10.68
C THR A 97 -2.87 5.09 10.53
N LEU A 98 -2.10 4.34 9.73
CA LEU A 98 -0.67 4.60 9.54
C LEU A 98 -0.40 5.95 8.87
N PHE A 99 -1.27 6.36 7.94
CA PHE A 99 -1.13 7.59 7.17
C PHE A 99 -2.13 8.68 7.60
N GLU A 100 -2.81 8.52 8.73
CA GLU A 100 -3.80 9.48 9.25
C GLU A 100 -4.86 9.88 8.20
N ILE A 101 -5.26 8.94 7.35
CA ILE A 101 -6.29 9.15 6.33
C ILE A 101 -7.66 9.06 7.00
N THR A 102 -8.41 10.15 6.99
CA THR A 102 -9.69 10.25 7.69
C THR A 102 -10.82 9.57 6.92
N SER A 103 -11.77 8.96 7.64
CA SER A 103 -12.92 8.26 7.04
C SER A 103 -13.87 9.16 6.25
N ASP A 104 -13.78 10.49 6.42
CA ASP A 104 -14.59 11.47 5.67
C ASP A 104 -14.03 11.73 4.26
N SER A 105 -12.84 11.22 3.95
CA SER A 105 -12.32 11.28 2.58
C SER A 105 -13.08 10.29 1.70
N ALA A 106 -13.67 10.81 0.62
CA ALA A 106 -14.34 9.99 -0.39
C ALA A 106 -13.43 8.84 -0.84
N GLU A 107 -13.99 7.66 -1.14
CA GLU A 107 -13.22 6.50 -1.61
C GLU A 107 -12.33 6.86 -2.81
N GLU A 108 -12.83 7.73 -3.69
CA GLU A 108 -12.13 8.27 -4.87
C GLU A 108 -10.91 9.14 -4.51
N SER A 109 -10.83 9.67 -3.29
CA SER A 109 -9.71 10.50 -2.80
C SER A 109 -8.67 9.72 -1.99
N GLN A 110 -8.92 8.46 -1.66
CA GLN A 110 -8.07 7.67 -0.75
C GLN A 110 -6.63 7.52 -1.29
N LEU A 111 -6.47 7.33 -2.60
CA LEU A 111 -5.16 7.24 -3.25
C LEU A 111 -4.42 8.58 -3.24
N TYR A 112 -5.14 9.70 -3.42
CA TYR A 112 -4.57 11.05 -3.34
C TYR A 112 -4.04 11.35 -1.94
N TYR A 113 -4.81 11.04 -0.89
CA TYR A 113 -4.36 11.22 0.48
C TYR A 113 -3.17 10.31 0.82
N LEU A 114 -3.21 9.05 0.40
CA LEU A 114 -2.07 8.14 0.57
C LEU A 114 -0.80 8.67 -0.12
N GLU A 115 -0.91 9.13 -1.37
CA GLU A 115 0.22 9.71 -2.11
C GLU A 115 0.81 10.92 -1.37
N ASN A 116 -0.04 11.85 -0.93
CA ASN A 116 0.40 13.04 -0.21
C ASN A 116 1.05 12.69 1.14
N ASN A 117 0.43 11.78 1.89
CA ASN A 117 0.96 11.36 3.18
C ASN A 117 2.27 10.56 3.02
N LEU A 118 2.44 9.74 1.98
CA LEU A 118 3.73 9.11 1.69
C LEU A 118 4.83 10.14 1.43
N LYS A 119 4.52 11.27 0.78
CA LYS A 119 5.49 12.35 0.51
C LYS A 119 5.86 13.15 1.77
N THR A 120 4.96 13.26 2.76
CA THR A 120 5.12 14.17 3.92
C THR A 120 5.37 13.45 5.24
N SER A 121 5.00 12.17 5.36
CA SER A 121 5.07 11.38 6.60
C SER A 121 6.48 11.02 7.07
N GLY A 122 7.48 11.21 6.20
CA GLY A 122 8.84 10.73 6.46
C GLY A 122 8.97 9.21 6.40
N PHE A 123 7.96 8.48 5.92
CA PHE A 123 8.08 7.06 5.62
C PHE A 123 8.89 6.84 4.33
N GLN A 124 9.70 5.77 4.30
CA GLN A 124 10.39 5.35 3.09
C GLN A 124 10.16 3.87 2.77
N PHE A 125 9.97 3.60 1.48
CA PHE A 125 9.97 2.24 0.95
C PHE A 125 11.41 1.71 0.90
N THR A 126 11.57 0.46 1.30
CA THR A 126 12.83 -0.29 1.18
C THR A 126 12.72 -1.43 0.16
N LEU A 127 11.50 -1.82 -0.21
CA LEU A 127 11.18 -2.77 -1.26
C LEU A 127 10.90 -2.01 -2.56
N ASN A 128 11.93 -1.90 -3.41
CA ASN A 128 11.82 -1.23 -4.70
C ASN A 128 10.64 -1.70 -5.58
N PRO A 129 10.31 -3.01 -5.67
CA PRO A 129 9.19 -3.48 -6.48
C PRO A 129 7.85 -2.90 -6.02
N VAL A 130 7.65 -2.83 -4.71
CA VAL A 130 6.44 -2.21 -4.11
C VAL A 130 6.40 -0.73 -4.44
N LYS A 131 7.51 -0.02 -4.20
CA LYS A 131 7.60 1.43 -4.46
C LYS A 131 7.23 1.73 -5.91
N GLN A 132 7.84 1.03 -6.86
CA GLN A 132 7.59 1.21 -8.28
C GLN A 132 6.13 0.96 -8.64
N TYR A 133 5.55 -0.12 -8.11
CA TYR A 133 4.13 -0.42 -8.34
C TYR A 133 3.21 0.70 -7.85
N VAL A 134 3.43 1.18 -6.62
CA VAL A 134 2.61 2.21 -5.99
C VAL A 134 2.74 3.55 -6.72
N GLU A 135 3.96 3.94 -7.08
CA GLU A 135 4.20 5.17 -7.87
C GLU A 135 3.57 5.10 -9.26
N GLU A 136 3.66 3.95 -9.94
CA GLU A 136 3.00 3.74 -11.24
C GLU A 136 1.47 3.81 -11.11
N ALA A 137 0.93 3.22 -10.05
CA ALA A 137 -0.49 3.24 -9.77
C ALA A 137 -1.01 4.67 -9.53
N PHE A 138 -0.29 5.50 -8.77
CA PHE A 138 -0.63 6.92 -8.60
C PHE A 138 -0.57 7.70 -9.91
N ARG A 139 0.45 7.45 -10.75
CA ARG A 139 0.56 8.09 -12.06
C ARG A 139 -0.63 7.74 -12.96
N LYS A 140 -0.98 6.45 -13.05
CA LYS A 140 -2.13 5.97 -13.82
C LYS A 140 -3.45 6.58 -13.33
N GLU A 141 -3.59 6.75 -12.03
CA GLU A 141 -4.77 7.39 -11.45
C GLU A 141 -4.85 8.88 -11.82
N ALA A 142 -3.72 9.59 -11.74
CA ALA A 142 -3.65 11.00 -12.15
C ALA A 142 -3.94 11.22 -13.64
N GLU A 143 -3.58 10.27 -14.50
CA GLU A 143 -3.88 10.30 -15.94
C GLU A 143 -5.37 10.04 -16.25
N LYS A 144 -6.08 9.29 -15.41
CA LYS A 144 -7.52 9.02 -15.56
C LYS A 144 -8.40 10.20 -15.18
N GLU A 145 -7.94 11.06 -14.27
CA GLU A 145 -8.68 12.24 -13.80
C GLU A 145 -7.97 13.58 -14.06
N PRO A 146 -7.72 13.97 -15.33
CA PRO A 146 -6.97 15.20 -15.63
C PRO A 146 -7.75 16.50 -15.34
N ASN A 147 -9.05 16.43 -15.00
CA ASN A 147 -9.96 17.59 -15.02
C ASN A 147 -10.78 17.83 -13.75
N GLN A 148 -10.52 17.10 -12.67
CA GLN A 148 -11.10 17.43 -11.37
C GLN A 148 -10.10 18.33 -10.64
N ASN A 149 -10.55 19.54 -10.26
CA ASN A 149 -9.84 20.38 -9.29
C ASN A 149 -9.68 19.56 -8.01
N ARG A 150 -8.55 18.85 -7.90
CA ARG A 150 -8.06 18.32 -6.64
C ARG A 150 -8.04 19.51 -5.66
N PRO A 151 -8.62 19.38 -4.47
CA PRO A 151 -8.71 20.49 -3.51
C PRO A 151 -7.34 21.07 -3.17
#